data_AF-A0A1G9ISC1-F1
#
_entry.id   AF-A0A1G9ISC1-F1
#
_cell.length_a   1.000
_cell.length_b   1.000
_cell.length_c   1.000
_cell.angle_alpha   90.00
_cell.angle_beta   90.00
_cell.angle_gamma   90.00
#
_symmetry.space_group_name_H-M   'P 1'
#
loop_
_entity.id
_entity.type
_entity.pdbx_description
1 polymer ?
#
loop_
_entity_poly.entity_id
_entity_poly.type
_entity_poly.pdbx_seq_one_letter_code
_entity_poly.pdbx_strand_id
1 'polypeptide(L)' 'MISLGIEGGPCDGQEITVPVGEHGRPAGQLELGGASYVLRMFGAEPHADADWHYCHMNPQE' A
#
# COMPACT_ATOMS: atom_id res chain seq x y z
N MET A 1 -2.15 11.44 -6.49
CA MET A 1 -1.27 10.78 -5.51
C MET A 1 -2.13 10.32 -4.36
N ILE A 2 -1.84 9.17 -3.74
CA ILE A 2 -2.54 8.69 -2.54
C ILE A 2 -1.53 8.27 -1.47
N SER A 3 -1.93 8.33 -0.20
CA SER A 3 -1.14 7.82 0.92
C SER A 3 -1.47 6.36 1.20
N LEU A 4 -0.44 5.54 1.38
CA LEU A 4 -0.54 4.12 1.72
C LEU A 4 0.19 3.84 3.03
N GLY A 5 -0.47 3.14 3.95
CA GLY A 5 0.16 2.53 5.10
C GLY A 5 0.86 1.23 4.70
N ILE A 6 2.08 1.01 5.22
CA ILE A 6 2.86 -0.20 5.00
C ILE A 6 2.73 -1.13 6.19
N GLU A 7 2.38 -2.39 5.92
CA GLU A 7 2.28 -3.44 6.92
C GLU A 7 3.26 -4.59 6.60
N GLY A 8 4.06 -4.97 7.59
CA GLY A 8 5.06 -6.03 7.52
C GLY A 8 6.38 -5.63 6.84
N GLY A 9 7.40 -6.45 7.08
CA GLY A 9 8.72 -6.27 6.49
C GLY A 9 9.51 -5.05 7.01
N PRO A 10 10.58 -4.65 6.30
CA PRO A 10 11.49 -3.59 6.72
C PRO A 10 10.85 -2.20 6.84
N CYS A 11 9.73 -1.98 6.14
CA CYS A 11 9.05 -0.69 6.12
C CYS A 11 7.74 -0.67 6.93
N ASP A 12 7.51 -1.66 7.79
CA ASP A 12 6.31 -1.75 8.64
C ASP A 12 6.06 -0.47 9.46
N GLY A 13 4.81 0.00 9.47
CA GLY A 13 4.37 1.20 10.18
C GLY A 13 4.71 2.52 9.48
N GLN A 14 5.34 2.49 8.30
CA GLN A 14 5.59 3.69 7.51
C GLN A 14 4.37 4.09 6.67
N GLU A 15 4.30 5.37 6.31
CA GLU A 15 3.38 5.89 5.30
C GLU A 15 4.18 6.36 4.08
N ILE A 16 3.67 6.03 2.90
CA ILE A 16 4.26 6.48 1.63
C ILE A 16 3.22 7.16 0.75
N THR A 17 3.67 8.05 -0.13
CA THR A 17 2.81 8.65 -1.15
C THR A 17 3.13 8.05 -2.52
N VAL A 18 2.12 7.51 -3.20
CA VAL A 18 2.28 6.89 -4.53
C VAL A 18 1.43 7.55 -5.61
N PRO A 19 1.87 7.52 -6.88
CA PRO A 19 1.04 7.95 -8.00
C PRO A 19 -0.14 7.01 -8.21
N VAL A 20 -1.25 7.58 -8.68
CA VAL A 20 -2.42 6.83 -9.13
C VAL A 20 -2.52 6.91 -10.65
N GLY A 21 -2.89 5.81 -11.28
CA GLY A 21 -3.13 5.75 -12.72
C GLY A 21 -4.47 6.38 -13.13
N GLU A 22 -4.81 6.21 -14.40
CA GLU A 22 -6.01 6.79 -15.06
C GLU A 22 -7.34 6.46 -14.36
N HIS A 23 -7.39 5.37 -13.59
CA HIS A 23 -8.58 4.94 -12.84
C HIS A 23 -8.51 5.23 -11.34
N GLY A 24 -7.61 6.11 -10.90
CA GLY A 24 -7.45 6.48 -9.50
C GLY A 24 -6.85 5.36 -8.63
N ARG A 25 -6.29 4.31 -9.24
CA ARG A 25 -5.68 3.18 -8.53
C ARG A 25 -4.15 3.24 -8.58
N PRO A 26 -3.46 2.96 -7.47
CA PRO A 26 -2.01 2.81 -7.49
C PRO A 26 -1.61 1.50 -8.18
N ALA A 27 -0.32 1.33 -8.45
CA ALA A 27 0.21 0.06 -8.89
C ALA A 27 -0.06 -1.02 -7.82
N GLY A 28 -0.45 -2.22 -8.25
CA GLY A 28 -0.77 -3.33 -7.34
C GLY A 28 0.45 -3.91 -6.60
N GLN A 29 1.66 -3.54 -7.02
CA GLN A 29 2.92 -4.00 -6.44
C GLN A 29 3.90 -2.83 -6.35
N LEU A 30 4.67 -2.78 -5.26
CA LEU A 30 5.64 -1.72 -4.95
C LEU A 30 6.93 -2.34 -4.42
N GLU A 31 8.07 -1.77 -4.79
CA GLU A 31 9.39 -2.14 -4.26
C GLU A 31 9.88 -1.05 -3.30
N LEU A 32 10.04 -1.39 -2.02
CA LEU A 32 10.34 -0.43 -0.96
C LEU A 32 11.32 -1.04 0.04
N GLY A 33 12.39 -0.33 0.38
CA GLY A 33 13.36 -0.79 1.39
C GLY A 33 13.99 -2.14 1.08
N GLY A 34 14.05 -2.54 -0.20
CA GLY A 34 14.57 -3.84 -0.64
C GLY A 34 13.57 -5.02 -0.51
N ALA A 35 12.29 -4.75 -0.24
CA ALA A 35 11.24 -5.74 -0.18
C ALA A 35 10.10 -5.43 -1.17
N SER A 36 9.45 -6.49 -1.63
CA SER A 36 8.28 -6.39 -2.51
C SER A 36 6.98 -6.38 -1.70
N TYR A 37 6.14 -5.37 -1.96
CA TYR A 37 4.86 -5.17 -1.31
C TYR A 37 3.73 -5.32 -2.32
N VAL A 38 2.63 -5.97 -1.92
CA VAL A 38 1.41 -6.08 -2.72
C VAL A 38 0.33 -5.24 -2.08
N LEU A 39 -0.33 -4.43 -2.89
CA LEU A 39 -1.52 -3.71 -2.47
C LEU A 39 -2.65 -4.71 -2.23
N ARG A 40 -3.13 -4.82 -0.99
CA ARG A 40 -4.39 -5.49 -0.69
C ARG A 40 -5.35 -4.48 -0.08
N MET A 41 -6.49 -4.33 -0.73
CA MET A 41 -7.62 -3.65 -0.13
C MET A 41 -8.17 -4.57 0.97
N PHE A 42 -7.73 -4.37 2.22
CA PHE A 42 -8.22 -5.13 3.37
C PHE A 42 -9.33 -4.35 4.06
N GLY A 43 -10.49 -5.00 4.23
CA GLY A 43 -11.65 -4.43 4.92
C GLY A 43 -12.54 -3.55 4.05
N ALA A 44 -13.85 -3.75 4.17
CA ALA A 44 -14.88 -2.85 3.65
C ALA A 44 -15.23 -1.73 4.66
N GLU A 45 -14.55 -1.70 5.82
CA GLU A 45 -14.70 -0.61 6.76
C GLU A 45 -13.76 0.50 6.31
N PRO A 46 -14.30 1.60 5.76
CA PRO A 46 -13.49 2.71 5.35
C PRO A 46 -12.77 3.21 6.58
N HIS A 47 -11.45 3.36 6.48
CA HIS A 47 -10.84 4.39 7.30
C HIS A 47 -11.61 5.69 7.05
N ALA A 48 -11.76 6.54 8.07
CA ALA A 48 -12.51 7.80 7.91
C ALA A 48 -12.00 8.65 6.72
N ASP A 49 -10.77 8.37 6.29
CA ASP A 49 -10.17 8.84 5.07
C ASP A 49 -10.44 7.87 3.90
N ALA A 50 -11.29 8.29 2.96
CA ALA A 50 -11.72 7.49 1.80
C ALA A 50 -10.56 7.14 0.83
N ASP A 51 -9.40 7.78 1.00
CA ASP A 51 -8.22 7.57 0.17
C ASP A 51 -7.22 6.57 0.78
N TRP A 52 -7.46 6.03 1.99
CA TRP A 52 -6.49 5.17 2.67
C TRP A 52 -6.56 3.70 2.20
N HIS A 53 -5.43 3.20 1.72
CA HIS A 53 -5.27 1.80 1.30
C HIS A 53 -3.98 1.23 1.93
N TYR A 54 -3.94 -0.08 2.18
CA TYR A 54 -2.78 -0.74 2.79
C TYR A 54 -2.01 -1.61 1.78
N CYS A 55 -0.70 -1.61 1.91
CA CYS A 55 0.19 -2.56 1.24
C CYS A 55 0.77 -3.51 2.27
N HIS A 56 0.81 -4.81 1.95
CA HIS A 56 1.43 -5.81 2.80
C HIS A 56 2.64 -6.42 2.09
N MET A 57 3.64 -6.83 2.86
CA MET A 57 4.80 -7.55 2.32
C MET A 57 4.35 -8.82 1.59
N ASN A 58 4.83 -9.05 0.37
CA ASN A 58 4.58 -10.28 -0.35
C ASN A 58 5.30 -11.44 0.36
N PRO A 59 4.61 -12.48 0.86
CA PRO A 59 5.25 -13.56 1.61
C PRO A 59 6.08 -14.52 0.74
N GLN A 60 6.43 -14.17 -0.51
CA GLN A 60 7.19 -15.02 -1.42
C GLN A 60 8.72 -14.85 -1.35
N GLU A 61 9.25 -14.29 -0.25
CA GLU A 61 10.69 -14.30 0.06
C GLU A 61 10.96 -14.99 1.41
#